data_AF-A0A9D9WJ06-F1
#
_entry.id   AF-A0A9D9WJ06-F1
#
_cell.length_a   1.000
_cell.length_b   1.000
_cell.length_c   1.000
_cell.angle_alpha   90.00
_cell.angle_beta   90.00
_cell.angle_gamma   90.00
#
_symmetry.space_group_name_H-M   'P 1'
#
loop_
_entity.id
_entity.type
_entity.pdbx_description
1 polymer ?
#
loop_
_entity_poly.entity_id
_entity_poly.type
_entity_poly.pdbx_seq_one_letter_code
_entity_poly.pdbx_strand_id
1 'polypeptide(L)'
;MHESSIQVKIQLDEQKIPQSIDWSATDSTAQEAQAARAMMLTFWDPTDKTALRIDLWTKDMMVDEMADFFYQNLMGMGDTYLRATQDKALAEEFKTFAKSFYNKFRASQIEQGAK
;
A
#
# COMPACT_ATOMS: atom_id res chain seq x y z
N MET A 1 15.73 -4.93 -26.01
CA MET A 1 15.68 -4.75 -24.54
C MET A 1 14.55 -3.76 -24.29
N HIS A 2 13.55 -4.12 -23.50
CA HIS A 2 12.43 -3.23 -23.16
C HIS A 2 12.73 -2.60 -21.81
N GLU A 3 12.61 -1.28 -21.72
CA GLU A 3 12.77 -0.52 -20.49
C GLU A 3 11.43 0.10 -20.13
N SER A 4 11.01 -0.10 -18.88
CA SER A 4 9.79 0.49 -18.34
C SER A 4 10.17 1.34 -17.15
N SER A 5 9.66 2.56 -17.09
CA SER A 5 9.94 3.50 -16.00
C SER A 5 8.66 3.83 -15.26
N ILE A 6 8.74 3.83 -13.93
CA ILE A 6 7.71 4.36 -13.03
C ILE A 6 8.27 5.64 -12.42
N GLN A 7 7.56 6.76 -12.57
CA GLN A 7 7.89 8.00 -11.89
C GLN A 7 6.86 8.26 -10.80
N VAL A 8 7.34 8.63 -9.61
CA VAL A 8 6.49 9.10 -8.51
C VAL A 8 7.00 10.46 -8.07
N LYS A 9 6.13 11.46 -8.14
CA LYS A 9 6.39 12.83 -7.72
C LYS A 9 5.65 13.07 -6.41
N ILE A 10 6.40 13.35 -5.35
CA ILE A 10 5.85 13.68 -4.04
C ILE A 10 6.06 15.16 -3.78
N GLN A 11 4.99 15.88 -3.47
CA GLN A 11 5.07 17.24 -2.95
C GLN A 11 4.91 17.21 -1.44
N LEU A 12 5.85 17.84 -0.73
CA LEU A 12 5.85 17.94 0.71
C LEU A 12 5.57 19.38 1.13
N ASP A 13 4.94 19.56 2.29
CA ASP A 13 4.86 20.87 2.93
C ASP A 13 6.13 21.23 3.73
N GLU A 14 6.09 22.38 4.40
CA GLU A 14 7.17 22.90 5.24
C GLU A 14 7.57 21.95 6.39
N GLN A 15 6.64 21.10 6.85
CA GLN A 15 6.87 20.10 7.90
C GLN A 15 7.25 18.73 7.32
N LYS A 16 7.51 18.65 6.00
CA LYS A 16 7.84 17.44 5.24
C LYS A 16 6.72 16.40 5.21
N ILE A 17 5.46 16.82 5.36
CA ILE A 17 4.30 15.93 5.25
C ILE A 17 3.83 15.91 3.79
N PRO A 18 3.53 14.72 3.20
CA PRO A 18 3.01 14.63 1.84
C PRO A 18 1.69 15.39 1.66
N GLN A 19 1.67 16.27 0.67
CA GLN A 19 0.51 17.03 0.21
C GLN A 19 -0.10 16.37 -1.04
N SER A 20 0.74 16.03 -2.02
CA SER A 20 0.32 15.28 -3.20
C SER A 20 1.29 14.15 -3.53
N ILE A 21 0.75 13.09 -4.12
CA ILE A 21 1.51 11.99 -4.71
C ILE A 21 0.95 11.79 -6.12
N ASP A 22 1.78 12.04 -7.13
CA ASP A 22 1.42 11.85 -8.53
C ASP A 22 2.33 10.78 -9.12
N TRP A 23 1.77 9.81 -9.84
CA TRP A 23 2.55 8.73 -10.43
C TRP A 23 2.23 8.48 -11.90
N SER A 24 3.22 8.04 -12.66
CA SER A 24 3.10 7.64 -14.06
C SER A 24 3.98 6.42 -14.34
N ALA A 25 3.61 5.63 -15.35
CA ALA A 25 4.45 4.54 -15.84
C ALA A 25 4.44 4.51 -17.35
N THR A 26 5.58 4.21 -17.99
CA THR A 26 5.72 4.20 -19.45
C THR A 26 4.85 3.16 -20.14
N ASP A 27 4.56 2.04 -19.45
CA ASP A 27 3.68 0.97 -19.95
C ASP A 27 2.24 1.11 -19.45
N SER A 28 1.89 2.23 -18.80
CA SER A 28 0.51 2.52 -18.41
C SER A 28 -0.31 2.93 -19.62
N THR A 29 -1.60 2.59 -19.62
CA THR A 29 -2.58 3.11 -20.60
C THR A 29 -3.01 4.54 -20.29
N ALA A 30 -2.69 5.05 -19.10
CA ALA A 30 -2.98 6.43 -18.72
C ALA A 30 -2.02 7.40 -19.41
N GLN A 31 -2.57 8.39 -20.12
CA GLN A 31 -1.78 9.42 -20.83
C GLN A 31 -1.19 10.48 -19.92
N GLU A 32 -1.78 10.68 -18.75
CA GLU A 32 -1.36 11.69 -17.76
C GLU A 32 -1.02 11.04 -16.42
N ALA A 33 -0.20 11.74 -15.63
CA ALA A 33 0.10 11.33 -14.26
C ALA A 33 -1.19 11.22 -13.43
N GLN A 34 -1.26 10.17 -12.62
CA GLN A 34 -2.42 9.86 -11.80
C GLN A 34 -2.16 10.28 -10.36
N ALA A 35 -3.12 10.99 -9.77
CA ALA A 35 -3.08 11.35 -8.36
C ALA A 35 -3.33 10.10 -7.49
N ALA A 36 -2.57 9.97 -6.41
CA ALA A 36 -2.73 8.96 -5.38
C ALA A 36 -2.78 9.62 -4.00
N ARG A 37 -3.50 9.00 -3.07
CA ARG A 37 -3.56 9.42 -1.66
C ARG A 37 -2.57 8.66 -0.78
N ALA A 38 -2.06 7.52 -1.23
CA ALA A 38 -1.03 6.74 -0.55
C ALA A 38 -0.20 5.91 -1.52
N MET A 39 0.99 5.54 -1.06
CA MET A 39 1.88 4.57 -1.70
C MET A 39 2.64 3.78 -0.66
N MET A 40 2.94 2.52 -1.00
CA MET A 40 3.97 1.73 -0.32
C MET A 40 4.93 1.22 -1.38
N LEU A 41 6.22 1.51 -1.20
CA LEU A 41 7.28 1.05 -2.07
C LEU A 41 8.32 0.30 -1.23
N THR A 42 8.61 -0.93 -1.61
CA THR A 42 9.57 -1.78 -0.92
C THR A 42 10.60 -2.33 -1.89
N PHE A 43 11.88 -2.16 -1.56
CA PHE A 43 13.00 -2.75 -2.27
C PHE A 43 13.67 -3.81 -1.41
N TRP A 44 14.06 -4.93 -2.02
CA TRP A 44 14.90 -5.92 -1.36
C TRP A 44 16.37 -5.58 -1.60
N ASP A 45 17.12 -5.33 -0.53
CA ASP A 45 18.58 -5.23 -0.60
C ASP A 45 19.20 -6.61 -0.38
N PRO A 46 19.84 -7.21 -1.40
CA PRO A 46 20.46 -8.53 -1.26
C PRO A 46 21.74 -8.52 -0.43
N THR A 47 22.38 -7.36 -0.25
CA THR A 47 23.64 -7.22 0.51
C THR A 47 23.36 -7.38 1.99
N ASP A 48 22.45 -6.54 2.50
CA ASP A 48 22.09 -6.53 3.91
C ASP A 48 20.95 -7.50 4.23
N LYS A 49 20.30 -8.07 3.20
CA LYS A 49 19.12 -8.94 3.31
C LYS A 49 17.99 -8.27 4.07
N THR A 50 17.70 -7.01 3.68
CA THR A 50 16.68 -6.19 4.32
C THR A 50 15.69 -5.63 3.31
N ALA A 51 14.51 -5.26 3.80
CA ALA A 51 13.50 -4.56 3.04
C ALA A 51 13.61 -3.04 3.30
N LEU A 52 14.03 -2.28 2.28
CA LEU A 52 14.03 -0.82 2.32
C LEU A 52 12.64 -0.31 1.94
N ARG A 53 12.04 0.55 2.77
CA ARG A 53 10.64 0.97 2.62
C ARG A 53 10.47 2.47 2.52
N ILE A 54 9.53 2.87 1.67
CA ILE A 54 8.97 4.22 1.62
C ILE A 54 7.45 4.05 1.67
N ASP A 55 6.85 4.42 2.80
CA ASP A 55 5.41 4.37 3.02
C ASP A 55 4.91 5.79 3.24
N LEU A 56 4.06 6.28 2.34
CA LEU A 56 3.57 7.66 2.34
C LEU A 56 2.05 7.68 2.17
N TRP A 57 1.41 8.65 2.81
CA TRP A 57 0.02 9.01 2.59
C TRP A 57 -0.14 10.52 2.71
N THR A 58 -1.11 11.07 1.97
CA THR A 58 -1.44 12.50 2.02
C THR A 58 -2.25 12.82 3.27
N LYS A 59 -2.25 14.09 3.68
CA LYS A 59 -3.05 14.56 4.82
C LYS A 59 -4.56 14.36 4.66
N ASP A 60 -5.03 14.32 3.41
CA ASP A 60 -6.45 14.21 3.07
C ASP A 60 -6.97 12.77 3.11
N MET A 61 -6.08 11.79 3.29
CA MET A 61 -6.49 10.39 3.38
C MET A 61 -7.17 10.14 4.73
N MET A 62 -8.43 9.71 4.68
CA MET A 62 -9.19 9.43 5.89
C MET A 62 -8.77 8.11 6.53
N VAL A 63 -9.01 7.95 7.83
CA VAL A 63 -8.58 6.77 8.61
C VAL A 63 -9.23 5.47 8.10
N ASP A 64 -10.48 5.54 7.66
CA ASP A 64 -11.18 4.43 7.01
C ASP A 64 -10.54 4.05 5.67
N GLU A 65 -10.19 5.04 4.83
CA GLU A 65 -9.43 4.81 3.60
C GLU A 65 -8.07 4.14 3.89
N MET A 66 -7.39 4.54 4.99
CA MET A 66 -6.14 3.90 5.40
C MET A 66 -6.36 2.44 5.77
N ALA A 67 -7.41 2.14 6.55
CA ALA A 67 -7.73 0.76 6.93
C ALA A 67 -8.05 -0.10 5.70
N ASP A 68 -8.80 0.44 4.74
CA ASP A 68 -9.08 -0.22 3.45
C ASP A 68 -7.78 -0.46 2.67
N PHE A 69 -6.89 0.54 2.58
CA PHE A 69 -5.62 0.42 1.89
C PHE A 69 -4.72 -0.66 2.47
N PHE A 70 -4.60 -0.73 3.80
CA PHE A 70 -3.85 -1.81 4.47
C PHE A 70 -4.50 -3.17 4.29
N TYR A 71 -5.84 -3.26 4.40
CA TYR A 71 -6.56 -4.51 4.16
C TYR A 71 -6.28 -5.07 2.77
N GLN A 72 -6.39 -4.23 1.74
CA GLN A 72 -6.14 -4.63 0.35
C GLN A 72 -4.68 -5.03 0.12
N ASN A 73 -3.72 -4.28 0.69
CA ASN A 73 -2.30 -4.64 0.61
C ASN A 73 -2.03 -6.00 1.25
N LEU A 74 -2.54 -6.27 2.45
CA LEU A 74 -2.35 -7.55 3.14
C LEU A 74 -2.94 -8.73 2.34
N MET A 75 -4.13 -8.55 1.75
CA MET A 75 -4.73 -9.55 0.86
C MET A 75 -3.84 -9.79 -0.38
N GLY A 76 -3.40 -8.72 -1.04
CA GLY A 76 -2.54 -8.78 -2.23
C GLY A 76 -1.15 -9.36 -1.95
N MET A 77 -0.60 -9.15 -0.75
CA MET A 77 0.63 -9.80 -0.29
C MET A 77 0.45 -11.31 -0.22
N GLY A 78 -0.66 -11.80 0.33
CA GLY A 78 -0.97 -13.24 0.35
C GLY A 78 -1.02 -13.83 -1.06
N ASP A 79 -1.69 -13.16 -2.00
CA ASP A 79 -1.75 -13.61 -3.39
C ASP A 79 -0.38 -13.58 -4.09
N THR A 80 0.42 -12.55 -3.82
CA THR A 80 1.78 -12.42 -4.39
C THR A 80 2.70 -13.50 -3.84
N TYR A 81 2.65 -13.76 -2.53
CA TYR A 81 3.41 -14.79 -1.86
C TYR A 81 3.05 -16.18 -2.39
N LEU A 82 1.75 -16.46 -2.57
CA LEU A 82 1.28 -17.71 -3.17
C LEU A 82 1.86 -17.91 -4.57
N ARG A 83 1.79 -16.89 -5.45
CA ARG A 83 2.32 -17.00 -6.81
C ARG A 83 3.83 -17.27 -6.81
N ALA A 84 4.57 -16.63 -5.91
CA ALA A 84 6.03 -16.73 -5.83
C ALA A 84 6.53 -18.06 -5.25
N THR A 85 5.83 -18.61 -4.24
CA THR A 85 6.33 -19.75 -3.45
C THR A 85 5.51 -21.03 -3.60
N GLN A 86 4.28 -20.92 -4.09
CA GLN A 86 3.27 -21.99 -4.12
C GLN A 86 2.86 -22.50 -2.72
N ASP A 87 3.27 -21.82 -1.64
CA ASP A 87 2.89 -22.16 -0.27
C ASP A 87 1.49 -21.61 0.04
N LYS A 88 0.51 -22.52 -0.05
CA LYS A 88 -0.91 -22.20 0.22
C LYS A 88 -1.18 -21.92 1.68
N ALA A 89 -0.49 -22.59 2.61
CA ALA A 89 -0.79 -22.47 4.03
C ALA A 89 -0.42 -21.06 4.51
N LEU A 90 0.82 -20.64 4.25
CA LEU A 90 1.29 -19.31 4.66
C LEU A 90 0.60 -18.18 3.86
N ALA A 91 0.27 -18.39 2.59
CA ALA A 91 -0.49 -17.40 1.82
C ALA A 91 -1.88 -17.14 2.43
N GLU A 92 -2.56 -18.17 2.93
CA GLU A 92 -3.87 -18.01 3.59
C GLU A 92 -3.78 -17.35 4.97
N GLU A 93 -2.64 -17.42 5.66
CA GLU A 93 -2.43 -16.69 6.91
C GLU A 93 -2.48 -15.16 6.69
N PHE A 94 -1.85 -14.64 5.63
CA PHE A 94 -1.94 -13.22 5.27
C PHE A 94 -3.40 -12.77 5.12
N LYS A 95 -4.20 -13.55 4.39
CA LYS A 95 -5.61 -13.23 4.12
C LYS A 95 -6.47 -13.35 5.38
N THR A 96 -6.19 -14.35 6.22
CA THR A 96 -6.88 -14.54 7.49
C THR A 96 -6.62 -13.37 8.42
N PHE A 97 -5.36 -12.95 8.52
CA PHE A 97 -4.99 -11.77 9.29
C PHE A 97 -5.63 -10.51 8.73
N ALA A 98 -5.60 -10.28 7.41
CA ALA A 98 -6.24 -9.13 6.78
C ALA A 98 -7.73 -9.04 7.13
N LYS A 99 -8.47 -10.14 7.02
CA LYS A 99 -9.90 -10.21 7.40
C LYS A 99 -10.11 -9.89 8.88
N SER A 100 -9.28 -10.46 9.75
CA SER A 100 -9.34 -10.18 11.20
C SER A 100 -9.07 -8.71 11.52
N PHE A 101 -8.03 -8.13 10.90
CA PHE A 101 -7.68 -6.72 11.02
C PHE A 101 -8.86 -5.82 10.64
N TYR A 102 -9.45 -6.05 9.47
CA TYR A 102 -10.53 -5.20 8.98
C TYR A 102 -11.80 -5.31 9.83
N ASN A 103 -12.16 -6.52 10.28
CA ASN A 103 -13.31 -6.72 11.16
C ASN A 103 -13.13 -6.01 12.51
N LYS A 104 -11.92 -6.08 13.10
CA LYS A 104 -11.60 -5.37 14.35
C LYS A 104 -11.64 -3.85 14.16
N PHE A 105 -11.12 -3.35 13.05
CA PHE A 105 -11.21 -1.92 12.71
C PHE A 105 -12.67 -1.47 12.67
N ARG A 106 -13.53 -2.16 11.91
CA ARG A 106 -14.96 -1.82 11.80
C ARG A 106 -15.68 -1.85 13.15
N ALA A 107 -15.42 -2.86 13.97
CA ALA A 107 -15.98 -2.93 15.32
C ALA A 107 -15.60 -1.71 16.16
N SER A 108 -14.33 -1.30 16.12
CA SER A 108 -13.85 -0.12 16.86
C SER A 108 -14.52 1.19 16.42
N GLN A 109 -14.81 1.35 15.12
CA GLN A 109 -15.49 2.53 14.60
C GLN A 109 -16.95 2.61 15.09
N ILE A 110 -17.65 1.47 15.16
CA ILE A 110 -19.02 1.39 15.70
C ILE A 110 -19.02 1.77 17.19
N GLU A 111 -18.08 1.26 17.97
CA GLU A 111 -17.95 1.59 19.40
C GLU A 111 -17.63 3.07 19.65
N GLN A 112 -16.84 3.70 18.77
CA GLN A 112 -16.50 5.12 18.86
C GLN A 112 -17.67 6.01 18.44
N GLY A 113 -18.44 5.62 17.41
CA GLY A 113 -19.63 6.37 16.98
C GLY A 113 -20.87 6.17 17.86
N ALA A 114 -20.87 5.16 18.73
CA ALA A 114 -21.91 4.93 19.73
C ALA A 114 -21.68 5.70 21.05
N LYS A 115 -20.55 6.41 21.18
CA LYS A 115 -20.24 7.32 22.30
C LYS A 115 -20.44 8.76 21.89
#